data_AF-A0A8C5BEA5-F1
#
_entry.id   AF-A0A8C5BEA5-F1
#
_cell.length_a   1.000
_cell.length_b   1.000
_cell.length_c   1.000
_cell.angle_alpha   90.00
_cell.angle_beta   90.00
_cell.angle_gamma   90.00
#
_symmetry.space_group_name_H-M   'P 1'
#
loop_
_entity.id
_entity.type
_entity.pdbx_description
1 polymer ?
#
loop_
_entity_poly.entity_id
_entity_poly.type
_entity_poly.pdbx_seq_one_letter_code
_entity_poly.pdbx_strand_id
1 'polypeptide(L)'
;METCTLVSMSILLGVLVRWGVSFNSYSGAGKPPMFGDYEAQRHWQEVTYNLPIQEWYFNTTDNDLNYWGLDYPPLTAFHSLLCAHVAKLINPEWVKLLGSRGYESPAHKLFMRATVLAADLLVYIPAVVLYCCYLTNGSTNKKVGTLLCILLYPGLILIDYGHFQYNGLSLGLTLWGVLGLGLGWDALGSLAFSLALNYKQMELYHALPFFCYLLGKCARQGLTGRGLFSLVKITVTVLVTFALCWLPFLSDPEQALQVLRRIFPVARGLFEDKVANAWCSLNVLIKIRSILSSDSQFYLSFAVTLLAITPSSLKLLKTPTFWQFKLALVNSSLAFFLFSYQVHEKSILLAALPVCLLLNDLPLVAIYFLQVSTFSMLPLLLKDGLLMPYAVTSLAFLVLSTHLLSALERCTEAQLRLEGYRRLAAWLPAWLPRLDLARIIRRKQASPNAGEKAEREHHSGGEETSSRGKGGDDGE
;
A
#
# COMPACT_ATOMS: atom_id res chain seq x y z
N MET A 1 -5.96 4.40 30.53
CA MET A 1 -7.34 4.26 30.02
C MET A 1 -7.56 5.03 28.73
N GLU A 2 -7.23 6.33 28.67
CA GLU A 2 -7.49 7.17 27.47
C GLU A 2 -6.91 6.62 26.15
N THR A 3 -5.67 6.14 26.13
CA THR A 3 -5.05 5.59 24.91
C THR A 3 -5.80 4.37 24.36
N CYS A 4 -6.18 3.43 25.22
CA CYS A 4 -6.91 2.23 24.80
C CYS A 4 -8.30 2.58 24.25
N THR A 5 -8.97 3.57 24.84
CA THR A 5 -10.25 4.09 24.35
C THR A 5 -10.09 4.71 22.96
N LEU A 6 -9.08 5.56 22.75
CA LEU A 6 -8.82 6.20 21.44
C LEU A 6 -8.46 5.18 20.35
N VAL A 7 -7.67 4.16 20.68
CA VAL A 7 -7.35 3.06 19.76
C VAL A 7 -8.62 2.28 19.40
N SER A 8 -9.44 1.94 20.39
CA SER A 8 -10.70 1.21 20.17
C SER A 8 -11.69 1.99 19.30
N MET A 9 -11.82 3.30 19.54
CA MET A 9 -12.64 4.19 18.69
C MET A 9 -12.11 4.25 17.26
N SER A 10 -10.78 4.28 17.09
CA SER A 10 -10.14 4.29 15.77
C SER A 10 -10.38 2.99 15.00
N ILE A 11 -10.32 1.84 15.68
CA ILE A 11 -10.66 0.54 15.11
C ILE A 11 -12.13 0.50 14.71
N LEU A 12 -13.04 0.91 15.61
CA LEU A 12 -14.47 0.93 15.34
C LEU A 12 -14.81 1.81 14.12
N LEU A 13 -14.25 3.02 14.06
CA LEU A 13 -14.43 3.91 12.91
C LEU A 13 -13.86 3.28 11.62
N GLY A 14 -12.68 2.67 11.68
CA GLY A 14 -12.09 1.96 10.55
C GLY A 14 -12.95 0.81 10.03
N VAL A 15 -13.60 0.05 10.91
CA VAL A 15 -14.52 -1.03 10.58
C VAL A 15 -15.83 -0.48 9.99
N LEU A 16 -16.39 0.57 10.59
CA LEU A 16 -17.62 1.21 10.12
C LEU A 16 -17.47 1.77 8.71
N VAL A 17 -16.35 2.44 8.41
CA VAL A 17 -16.10 2.99 7.06
C VAL A 17 -15.94 1.87 6.03
N ARG A 18 -15.19 0.81 6.34
CA ARG A 18 -15.05 -0.38 5.49
C ARG A 18 -16.40 -1.01 5.19
N TRP A 19 -17.21 -1.23 6.23
CA TRP A 19 -18.55 -1.80 6.08
C TRP A 19 -19.47 -0.87 5.28
N GLY A 20 -19.39 0.44 5.49
CA GLY A 20 -20.11 1.45 4.70
C GLY A 20 -19.81 1.37 3.20
N VAL A 21 -18.54 1.17 2.83
CA VAL A 21 -18.16 0.98 1.42
C VAL A 21 -18.72 -0.33 0.86
N SER A 22 -18.80 -1.39 1.67
CA SER A 22 -19.25 -2.73 1.26
C SER A 22 -20.66 -2.82 0.69
N PHE A 23 -21.54 -1.85 1.03
CA PHE A 23 -22.90 -1.76 0.50
C PHE A 23 -22.95 -1.44 -1.00
N ASN A 24 -21.90 -0.82 -1.55
CA ASN A 24 -21.84 -0.40 -2.94
C ASN A 24 -21.58 -1.60 -3.88
N SER A 25 -21.61 -1.34 -5.19
CA SER A 25 -21.31 -2.31 -6.25
C SER A 25 -19.90 -2.95 -6.11
N TYR A 26 -19.60 -3.97 -6.91
CA TYR A 26 -18.33 -4.68 -6.94
C TYR A 26 -17.83 -4.87 -8.38
N SER A 27 -16.59 -5.34 -8.53
CA SER A 27 -16.01 -5.59 -9.84
C SER A 27 -16.80 -6.64 -10.61
N GLY A 28 -17.34 -6.23 -11.77
CA GLY A 28 -18.06 -7.10 -12.69
C GLY A 28 -19.55 -7.33 -12.37
N ALA A 29 -20.13 -6.62 -11.40
CA ALA A 29 -21.54 -6.76 -11.04
C ALA A 29 -22.48 -6.62 -12.25
N GLY A 30 -23.33 -7.63 -12.50
CA GLY A 30 -24.27 -7.64 -13.62
C GLY A 30 -23.63 -7.61 -15.01
N LYS A 31 -22.39 -8.10 -15.18
CA LYS A 31 -21.65 -8.08 -16.46
C LYS A 31 -21.28 -9.50 -16.94
N PRO A 32 -22.25 -10.34 -17.36
CA PRO A 32 -21.96 -11.64 -17.96
C PRO A 32 -21.18 -11.48 -19.30
N PRO A 33 -20.48 -12.54 -19.78
CA PRO A 33 -20.39 -13.86 -19.17
C PRO A 33 -19.24 -14.00 -18.14
N MET A 34 -18.24 -13.11 -18.18
CA MET A 34 -17.03 -13.22 -17.36
C MET A 34 -17.10 -12.47 -16.02
N PHE A 35 -17.99 -11.49 -15.84
CA PHE A 35 -18.04 -10.67 -14.62
C PHE A 35 -16.68 -10.02 -14.30
N GLY A 36 -16.17 -10.10 -13.07
CA GLY A 36 -14.98 -9.40 -12.61
C GLY A 36 -14.32 -10.08 -11.40
N ASP A 37 -13.48 -9.34 -10.66
CA ASP A 37 -12.67 -9.90 -9.57
C ASP A 37 -13.53 -10.57 -8.46
N TYR A 38 -14.77 -10.13 -8.25
CA TYR A 38 -15.71 -10.77 -7.34
C TYR A 38 -16.00 -12.23 -7.74
N GLU A 39 -16.27 -12.45 -9.03
CA GLU A 39 -16.55 -13.78 -9.58
C GLU A 39 -15.31 -14.65 -9.58
N ALA A 40 -14.12 -14.08 -9.80
CA ALA A 40 -12.87 -14.82 -9.69
C ALA A 40 -12.69 -15.44 -8.30
N GLN A 41 -12.90 -14.65 -7.24
CA GLN A 41 -12.79 -15.15 -5.87
C GLN A 41 -13.86 -16.18 -5.52
N ARG A 42 -15.11 -15.99 -6.00
CA ARG A 42 -16.18 -16.98 -5.84
C ARG A 42 -15.83 -18.29 -6.55
N HIS A 43 -15.35 -18.21 -7.79
CA HIS A 43 -14.99 -19.39 -8.56
C HIS A 43 -13.83 -20.16 -7.90
N TRP A 44 -12.85 -19.47 -7.31
CA TRP A 44 -11.81 -20.14 -6.52
C TRP A 44 -12.37 -20.90 -5.31
N GLN A 45 -13.40 -20.39 -4.66
CA GLN A 45 -14.08 -21.12 -3.57
C GLN A 45 -14.79 -22.38 -4.10
N GLU A 46 -15.48 -22.28 -5.24
CA GLU A 46 -16.11 -23.42 -5.91
C GLU A 46 -15.07 -24.49 -6.31
N VAL A 47 -14.00 -24.11 -7.00
CA VAL A 47 -12.95 -25.02 -7.48
C VAL A 47 -12.27 -25.72 -6.31
N THR A 48 -11.84 -24.95 -5.30
CA THR A 48 -11.08 -25.52 -4.18
C THR A 48 -11.90 -26.48 -3.34
N TYR A 49 -13.21 -26.23 -3.20
CA TYR A 49 -14.10 -27.10 -2.43
C TYR A 49 -14.48 -28.39 -3.15
N ASN A 50 -14.72 -28.34 -4.46
CA ASN A 50 -15.28 -29.50 -5.18
C ASN A 50 -14.22 -30.37 -5.86
N LEU A 51 -13.05 -29.83 -6.18
CA LEU A 51 -12.03 -30.56 -6.94
C LEU A 51 -10.86 -31.03 -6.06
N PRO A 52 -10.23 -32.16 -6.41
CA PRO A 52 -8.96 -32.57 -5.81
C PRO A 52 -7.89 -31.47 -5.94
N ILE A 53 -6.99 -31.36 -4.96
CA ILE A 53 -5.94 -30.33 -4.92
C ILE A 53 -5.05 -30.37 -6.18
N GLN A 54 -4.89 -31.55 -6.78
CA GLN A 54 -4.12 -31.76 -8.01
C GLN A 54 -4.73 -31.06 -9.23
N GLU A 55 -6.03 -30.77 -9.22
CA GLU A 55 -6.75 -30.18 -10.34
C GLU A 55 -6.90 -28.66 -10.24
N TRP A 56 -6.63 -28.05 -9.08
CA TRP A 56 -6.89 -26.63 -8.82
C TRP A 56 -6.22 -25.67 -9.83
N TYR A 57 -5.06 -26.04 -10.34
CA TYR A 57 -4.24 -25.23 -11.26
C TYR A 57 -4.14 -25.82 -12.67
N PHE A 58 -4.94 -26.83 -12.99
CA PHE A 58 -4.91 -27.53 -14.27
C PHE A 58 -6.23 -27.34 -15.03
N ASN A 59 -6.13 -27.32 -16.36
CA ASN A 59 -7.31 -27.45 -17.21
C ASN A 59 -7.79 -28.90 -17.13
N THR A 60 -9.02 -29.10 -16.68
CA THR A 60 -9.67 -30.42 -16.61
C THR A 60 -11.07 -30.33 -17.23
N THR A 61 -11.82 -31.44 -17.22
CA THR A 61 -13.24 -31.43 -17.62
C THR A 61 -14.08 -30.49 -16.75
N ASP A 62 -13.69 -30.35 -15.48
CA ASP A 62 -14.46 -29.63 -14.47
C ASP A 62 -13.81 -28.31 -14.04
N ASN A 63 -12.58 -28.04 -14.49
CA ASN A 63 -11.87 -26.78 -14.26
C ASN A 63 -11.41 -26.15 -15.58
N ASP A 64 -12.03 -25.03 -15.98
CA ASP A 64 -11.62 -24.24 -17.14
C ASP A 64 -10.80 -23.04 -16.67
N LEU A 65 -9.48 -23.09 -16.86
CA LEU A 65 -8.56 -22.04 -16.44
C LEU A 65 -8.72 -20.73 -17.23
N ASN A 66 -9.49 -20.72 -18.32
CA ASN A 66 -9.88 -19.48 -19.01
C ASN A 66 -11.03 -18.76 -18.31
N TYR A 67 -11.82 -19.49 -17.50
CA TYR A 67 -12.85 -18.93 -16.64
C TYR A 67 -12.30 -18.72 -15.22
N TRP A 68 -11.54 -17.63 -15.03
CA TRP A 68 -10.97 -17.27 -13.72
C TRP A 68 -10.17 -18.39 -13.03
N GLY A 69 -9.27 -19.05 -13.77
CA GLY A 69 -8.35 -20.02 -13.20
C GLY A 69 -7.54 -19.45 -12.03
N LEU A 70 -7.09 -20.33 -11.14
CA LEU A 70 -6.38 -19.94 -9.93
C LEU A 70 -4.97 -19.44 -10.29
N ASP A 71 -4.71 -18.16 -10.04
CA ASP A 71 -3.49 -17.45 -10.45
C ASP A 71 -2.62 -17.01 -9.26
N TYR A 72 -3.05 -17.32 -8.05
CA TYR A 72 -2.36 -16.95 -6.81
C TYR A 72 -1.68 -18.16 -6.18
N PRO A 73 -0.65 -17.97 -5.33
CA PRO A 73 0.05 -19.08 -4.71
C PRO A 73 -0.82 -19.84 -3.69
N PRO A 74 -0.33 -21.02 -3.23
CA PRO A 74 -1.15 -21.98 -2.49
C PRO A 74 -1.91 -21.45 -1.27
N LEU A 75 -1.38 -20.45 -0.55
CA LEU A 75 -2.04 -19.94 0.65
C LEU A 75 -3.36 -19.22 0.32
N THR A 76 -3.47 -18.60 -0.86
CA THR A 76 -4.76 -18.07 -1.34
C THR A 76 -5.73 -19.21 -1.61
N ALA A 77 -5.29 -20.30 -2.25
CA ALA A 77 -6.16 -21.43 -2.54
C ALA A 77 -6.71 -22.07 -1.24
N PHE A 78 -5.88 -22.23 -0.20
CA PHE A 78 -6.36 -22.68 1.11
C PHE A 78 -7.29 -21.68 1.80
N HIS A 79 -7.07 -20.38 1.65
CA HIS A 79 -8.00 -19.38 2.15
C HIS A 79 -9.35 -19.44 1.42
N SER A 80 -9.34 -19.58 0.10
CA SER A 80 -10.56 -19.82 -0.69
C SER A 80 -11.26 -21.10 -0.25
N LEU A 81 -10.53 -22.18 0.01
CA LEU A 81 -11.08 -23.43 0.53
C LEU A 81 -11.77 -23.23 1.88
N LEU A 82 -11.16 -22.50 2.80
CA LEU A 82 -11.73 -22.19 4.10
C LEU A 82 -13.04 -21.39 3.95
N CYS A 83 -13.03 -20.35 3.14
CA CYS A 83 -14.22 -19.57 2.81
C CYS A 83 -15.31 -20.45 2.19
N ALA A 84 -14.94 -21.36 1.29
CA ALA A 84 -15.88 -22.24 0.61
C ALA A 84 -16.58 -23.22 1.56
N HIS A 85 -15.89 -23.73 2.58
CA HIS A 85 -16.52 -24.55 3.62
C HIS A 85 -17.59 -23.77 4.38
N VAL A 86 -17.30 -22.51 4.74
CA VAL A 86 -18.29 -21.64 5.40
C VAL A 86 -19.45 -21.32 4.44
N ALA A 87 -19.15 -21.04 3.17
CA ALA A 87 -20.16 -20.79 2.14
C ALA A 87 -21.11 -21.98 2.00
N LYS A 88 -20.57 -23.21 1.91
CA LYS A 88 -21.34 -24.45 1.80
C LYS A 88 -22.31 -24.65 2.97
N LEU A 89 -21.86 -24.34 4.19
CA LEU A 89 -22.69 -24.46 5.39
C LEU A 89 -23.88 -23.48 5.39
N ILE A 90 -23.71 -22.30 4.80
CA ILE A 90 -24.76 -21.27 4.73
C ILE A 90 -25.70 -21.52 3.56
N ASN A 91 -25.15 -21.67 2.35
CA ASN A 91 -25.92 -21.94 1.15
C ASN A 91 -25.08 -22.76 0.14
N PRO A 92 -25.41 -24.06 -0.03
CA PRO A 92 -24.73 -24.94 -0.95
C PRO A 92 -24.67 -24.49 -2.41
N GLU A 93 -25.60 -23.66 -2.87
CA GLU A 93 -25.66 -23.19 -4.25
C GLU A 93 -24.56 -22.16 -4.58
N TRP A 94 -23.92 -21.53 -3.59
CA TRP A 94 -22.85 -20.54 -3.83
C TRP A 94 -21.55 -21.16 -4.35
N VAL A 95 -21.32 -22.42 -4.02
CA VAL A 95 -20.11 -23.19 -4.37
C VAL A 95 -20.45 -24.45 -5.17
N LYS A 96 -21.62 -24.47 -5.83
CA LYS A 96 -22.03 -25.62 -6.64
C LYS A 96 -21.20 -25.70 -7.91
N LEU A 97 -20.49 -26.81 -8.09
CA LEU A 97 -19.63 -27.03 -9.25
C LEU A 97 -20.41 -26.83 -10.56
N LEU A 98 -19.89 -25.98 -11.44
CA LEU A 98 -20.46 -25.50 -12.72
C LEU A 98 -21.79 -24.73 -12.62
N GLY A 99 -22.64 -25.04 -11.65
CA GLY A 99 -23.95 -24.42 -11.45
C GLY A 99 -23.91 -23.04 -10.78
N SER A 100 -22.80 -22.69 -10.12
CA SER A 100 -22.64 -21.42 -9.39
C SER A 100 -21.86 -20.35 -10.16
N ARG A 101 -21.49 -20.60 -11.41
CA ARG A 101 -20.80 -19.62 -12.27
C ARG A 101 -21.68 -18.39 -12.49
N GLY A 102 -21.14 -17.22 -12.16
CA GLY A 102 -21.86 -15.95 -12.23
C GLY A 102 -22.96 -15.77 -11.18
N TYR A 103 -22.89 -16.47 -10.04
CA TYR A 103 -23.92 -16.41 -9.01
C TYR A 103 -23.97 -15.03 -8.32
N GLU A 104 -25.08 -14.33 -8.50
CA GLU A 104 -25.35 -13.03 -7.86
C GLU A 104 -26.58 -13.09 -6.96
N SER A 105 -26.41 -12.74 -5.68
CA SER A 105 -27.53 -12.48 -4.78
C SER A 105 -27.11 -11.53 -3.66
N PRO A 106 -28.04 -10.79 -3.03
CA PRO A 106 -27.73 -9.94 -1.89
C PRO A 106 -27.09 -10.70 -0.72
N ALA A 107 -27.56 -11.94 -0.45
CA ALA A 107 -27.03 -12.78 0.63
C ALA A 107 -25.60 -13.26 0.33
N HIS A 108 -25.32 -13.65 -0.90
CA HIS A 108 -23.97 -14.04 -1.33
C HIS A 108 -23.01 -12.85 -1.27
N LYS A 109 -23.44 -11.66 -1.72
CA LYS A 109 -22.67 -10.42 -1.58
C LYS A 109 -22.33 -10.13 -0.13
N LEU A 110 -23.31 -10.24 0.78
CA LEU A 110 -23.09 -10.04 2.21
C LEU A 110 -22.03 -11.02 2.76
N PHE A 111 -22.15 -12.30 2.43
CA PHE A 111 -21.18 -13.32 2.82
C PHE A 111 -19.76 -12.98 2.34
N MET A 112 -19.61 -12.70 1.05
CA MET A 112 -18.32 -12.35 0.44
C MET A 112 -17.74 -11.07 1.07
N ARG A 113 -18.54 -10.04 1.36
CA ARG A 113 -18.04 -8.84 2.06
C ARG A 113 -17.61 -9.15 3.50
N ALA A 114 -18.31 -10.05 4.18
CA ALA A 114 -17.98 -10.46 5.54
C ALA A 114 -16.67 -11.26 5.61
N THR A 115 -16.34 -12.08 4.60
CA THR A 115 -15.05 -12.80 4.57
C THR A 115 -13.86 -11.85 4.43
N VAL A 116 -13.99 -10.78 3.62
CA VAL A 116 -12.97 -9.72 3.53
C VAL A 116 -12.80 -9.02 4.88
N LEU A 117 -13.91 -8.65 5.54
CA LEU A 117 -13.86 -8.04 6.86
C LEU A 117 -13.21 -8.95 7.91
N ALA A 118 -13.54 -10.24 7.91
CA ALA A 118 -12.96 -11.22 8.82
C ALA A 118 -11.44 -11.33 8.61
N ALA A 119 -10.96 -11.40 7.37
CA ALA A 119 -9.53 -11.42 7.07
C ALA A 119 -8.80 -10.16 7.58
N ASP A 120 -9.42 -8.98 7.41
CA ASP A 120 -8.87 -7.71 7.91
C ASP A 120 -8.82 -7.66 9.44
N LEU A 121 -9.88 -8.11 10.13
CA LEU A 121 -9.95 -8.13 11.59
C LEU A 121 -8.94 -9.11 12.20
N LEU A 122 -8.65 -10.22 11.52
CA LEU A 122 -7.72 -11.23 11.98
C LEU A 122 -6.26 -10.87 11.70
N VAL A 123 -5.98 -10.18 10.58
CA VAL A 123 -4.59 -9.99 10.12
C VAL A 123 -4.20 -8.53 9.98
N TYR A 124 -4.90 -7.76 9.14
CA TYR A 124 -4.48 -6.39 8.79
C TYR A 124 -4.60 -5.42 9.96
N ILE A 125 -5.78 -5.32 10.56
CA ILE A 125 -6.07 -4.35 11.63
C ILE A 125 -5.16 -4.58 12.85
N PRO A 126 -4.99 -5.82 13.36
CA PRO A 126 -4.03 -6.07 14.44
C PRO A 126 -2.60 -5.67 14.09
N ALA A 127 -2.14 -5.95 12.87
CA ALA A 127 -0.79 -5.56 12.42
C ALA A 127 -0.59 -4.04 12.48
N VAL A 128 -1.58 -3.27 12.00
CA VAL A 128 -1.55 -1.80 12.03
C VAL A 128 -1.54 -1.29 13.47
N VAL A 129 -2.43 -1.80 14.32
CA VAL A 129 -2.53 -1.39 15.73
C VAL A 129 -1.19 -1.61 16.43
N LEU A 130 -0.63 -2.81 16.32
CA LEU A 130 0.63 -3.16 16.99
C LEU A 130 1.81 -2.38 16.41
N TYR A 131 1.88 -2.17 15.10
CA TYR A 131 2.89 -1.30 14.49
C TYR A 131 2.82 0.14 15.06
N CYS A 132 1.62 0.72 15.14
CA CYS A 132 1.44 2.07 15.68
C CYS A 132 1.70 2.15 17.19
N CYS A 133 1.38 1.11 17.96
CA CYS A 133 1.66 1.09 19.39
C CYS A 133 3.16 0.97 19.69
N TYR A 134 3.86 0.04 19.02
CA TYR A 134 5.22 -0.35 19.39
C TYR A 134 6.32 0.32 18.56
N LEU A 135 6.11 0.56 17.26
CA LEU A 135 7.18 1.03 16.35
C LEU A 135 7.03 2.50 15.93
N THR A 136 5.90 3.13 16.25
CA THR A 136 5.71 4.56 16.02
C THR A 136 6.18 5.36 17.24
N ASN A 137 7.00 6.37 17.00
CA ASN A 137 7.56 7.25 18.05
C ASN A 137 6.75 8.53 18.20
N GLY A 138 6.52 8.98 19.44
CA GLY A 138 5.86 10.25 19.74
C GLY A 138 4.74 10.11 20.76
N SER A 139 3.98 11.20 20.94
CA SER A 139 2.84 11.25 21.86
C SER A 139 1.73 10.29 21.45
N THR A 140 0.87 9.93 22.41
CA THR A 140 -0.35 9.13 22.15
C THR A 140 -1.15 9.66 20.98
N ASN A 141 -1.37 10.97 20.90
CA ASN A 141 -2.13 11.59 19.81
C ASN A 141 -1.49 11.37 18.45
N LYS A 142 -0.16 11.41 18.37
CA LYS A 142 0.57 11.13 17.11
C LYS A 142 0.45 9.67 16.69
N LYS A 143 0.55 8.73 17.65
CA LYS A 143 0.36 7.30 17.39
C LYS A 143 -1.07 7.01 16.92
N VAL A 144 -2.07 7.55 17.62
CA VAL A 144 -3.50 7.41 17.27
C VAL A 144 -3.81 8.07 15.92
N GLY A 145 -3.26 9.24 15.64
CA GLY A 145 -3.41 9.91 14.34
C GLY A 145 -2.81 9.10 13.19
N THR A 146 -1.62 8.52 13.39
CA THR A 146 -0.98 7.62 12.42
C THR A 146 -1.84 6.37 12.21
N LEU A 147 -2.28 5.73 13.29
CA LEU A 147 -3.19 4.57 13.26
C LEU A 147 -4.44 4.89 12.44
N LEU A 148 -5.09 6.02 12.72
CA LEU A 148 -6.32 6.43 12.06
C LEU A 148 -6.10 6.68 10.57
N CYS A 149 -5.00 7.32 10.18
CA CYS A 149 -4.65 7.51 8.77
C CYS A 149 -4.40 6.19 8.03
N ILE A 150 -3.74 5.22 8.65
CA ILE A 150 -3.51 3.91 8.01
C ILE A 150 -4.84 3.16 7.89
N LEU A 151 -5.63 3.11 8.96
CA LEU A 151 -6.92 2.43 8.95
C LEU A 151 -7.92 3.06 7.98
N LEU A 152 -7.90 4.38 7.80
CA LEU A 152 -8.82 5.10 6.91
C LEU A 152 -8.26 5.41 5.53
N TYR A 153 -7.14 4.78 5.15
CA TYR A 153 -6.58 4.95 3.81
C TYR A 153 -7.59 4.50 2.73
N PRO A 154 -8.12 5.42 1.88
CA PRO A 154 -9.21 5.11 0.97
C PRO A 154 -8.82 4.09 -0.10
N GLY A 155 -7.58 4.14 -0.59
CA GLY A 155 -7.12 3.24 -1.65
C GLY A 155 -7.30 1.77 -1.30
N LEU A 156 -6.89 1.34 -0.11
CA LEU A 156 -7.07 -0.05 0.32
C LEU A 156 -8.55 -0.37 0.57
N ILE A 157 -9.28 0.52 1.24
CA ILE A 157 -10.71 0.29 1.55
C ILE A 157 -11.54 0.13 0.27
N LEU A 158 -11.35 1.02 -0.71
CA LEU A 158 -12.12 1.01 -1.95
C LEU A 158 -11.82 -0.22 -2.80
N ILE A 159 -10.58 -0.71 -2.79
CA ILE A 159 -10.23 -1.91 -3.55
C ILE A 159 -10.74 -3.18 -2.84
N ASP A 160 -10.58 -3.31 -1.53
CA ASP A 160 -10.97 -4.54 -0.85
C ASP A 160 -12.49 -4.60 -0.60
N TYR A 161 -13.09 -3.51 -0.12
CA TYR A 161 -14.51 -3.44 0.25
C TYR A 161 -15.41 -2.87 -0.84
N GLY A 162 -14.85 -2.25 -1.89
CA GLY A 162 -15.60 -1.82 -3.07
C GLY A 162 -15.37 -2.80 -4.22
N HIS A 163 -14.19 -2.76 -4.83
CA HIS A 163 -13.83 -3.57 -6.00
C HIS A 163 -13.91 -5.08 -5.74
N PHE A 164 -13.67 -5.52 -4.50
CA PHE A 164 -13.65 -6.91 -4.01
C PHE A 164 -12.31 -7.61 -4.22
N GLN A 165 -11.43 -7.48 -3.24
CA GLN A 165 -10.11 -8.10 -3.22
C GLN A 165 -9.70 -8.42 -1.77
N TYR A 166 -8.76 -9.35 -1.61
CA TYR A 166 -8.14 -9.67 -0.32
C TYR A 166 -6.70 -9.12 -0.24
N ASN A 167 -6.50 -7.82 -0.50
CA ASN A 167 -5.14 -7.25 -0.42
C ASN A 167 -4.72 -7.02 1.04
N GLY A 168 -5.65 -6.68 1.93
CA GLY A 168 -5.41 -6.47 3.35
C GLY A 168 -4.78 -7.68 4.04
N LEU A 169 -5.15 -8.89 3.63
CA LEU A 169 -4.53 -10.12 4.15
C LEU A 169 -3.05 -10.23 3.77
N SER A 170 -2.72 -10.01 2.49
CA SER A 170 -1.33 -10.00 1.99
C SER A 170 -0.49 -8.89 2.63
N LEU A 171 -0.98 -7.65 2.54
CA LEU A 171 -0.30 -6.46 3.07
C LEU A 171 -0.18 -6.52 4.59
N GLY A 172 -1.18 -7.11 5.26
CA GLY A 172 -1.17 -7.36 6.70
C GLY A 172 -0.10 -8.36 7.12
N LEU A 173 0.06 -9.46 6.40
CA LEU A 173 1.15 -10.42 6.61
C LEU A 173 2.52 -9.77 6.36
N THR A 174 2.66 -8.94 5.32
CA THR A 174 3.88 -8.14 5.10
C THR A 174 4.13 -7.17 6.26
N LEU A 175 3.10 -6.51 6.78
CA LEU A 175 3.21 -5.61 7.93
C LEU A 175 3.58 -6.36 9.21
N TRP A 176 3.05 -7.56 9.44
CA TRP A 176 3.52 -8.47 10.50
C TRP A 176 5.00 -8.82 10.32
N GLY A 177 5.44 -9.04 9.08
CA GLY A 177 6.85 -9.19 8.73
C GLY A 177 7.68 -7.99 9.18
N VAL A 178 7.27 -6.78 8.79
CA VAL A 178 7.94 -5.52 9.18
C VAL A 178 7.95 -5.33 10.70
N LEU A 179 6.83 -5.63 11.37
CA LEU A 179 6.70 -5.53 12.82
C LEU A 179 7.66 -6.49 13.53
N GLY A 180 7.70 -7.76 13.12
CA GLY A 180 8.61 -8.76 13.67
C GLY A 180 10.07 -8.34 13.52
N LEU A 181 10.47 -7.87 12.34
CA LEU A 181 11.81 -7.35 12.08
C LEU A 181 12.13 -6.12 12.94
N GLY A 182 11.18 -5.18 13.08
CA GLY A 182 11.34 -3.97 13.88
C GLY A 182 11.49 -4.25 15.38
N LEU A 183 10.85 -5.30 15.89
CA LEU A 183 10.96 -5.77 17.27
C LEU A 183 12.16 -6.72 17.50
N GLY A 184 12.91 -7.06 16.43
CA GLY A 184 14.04 -7.99 16.48
C GLY A 184 13.66 -9.47 16.48
N TRP A 185 12.39 -9.81 16.25
CA TRP A 185 11.88 -11.18 16.10
C TRP A 185 12.05 -11.66 14.65
N ASP A 186 13.30 -11.74 14.19
CA ASP A 186 13.63 -11.96 12.78
C ASP A 186 12.99 -13.22 12.17
N ALA A 187 12.91 -14.31 12.94
CA ALA A 187 12.28 -15.56 12.47
C ALA A 187 10.76 -15.39 12.29
N LEU A 188 10.05 -14.78 13.26
CA LEU A 188 8.61 -14.53 13.13
C LEU A 188 8.31 -13.56 12.00
N GLY A 189 9.14 -12.53 11.83
CA GLY A 189 8.98 -11.61 10.71
C GLY A 189 9.25 -12.27 9.35
N SER A 190 10.23 -13.18 9.28
CA SER A 190 10.51 -13.96 8.06
C SER A 190 9.40 -14.97 7.74
N LEU A 191 8.83 -15.61 8.76
CA LEU A 191 7.65 -16.47 8.65
C LEU A 191 6.47 -15.67 8.07
N ALA A 192 6.12 -14.54 8.68
CA ALA A 192 4.99 -13.71 8.25
C ALA A 192 5.16 -13.20 6.81
N PHE A 193 6.36 -12.73 6.43
CA PHE A 193 6.62 -12.29 5.07
C PHE A 193 6.62 -13.45 4.05
N SER A 194 7.09 -14.63 4.44
CA SER A 194 7.00 -15.83 3.60
C SER A 194 5.54 -16.23 3.36
N LEU A 195 4.68 -16.13 4.38
CA LEU A 195 3.24 -16.33 4.22
C LEU A 195 2.63 -15.27 3.29
N ALA A 196 3.04 -14.00 3.39
CA ALA A 196 2.59 -12.94 2.48
C ALA A 196 2.90 -13.27 1.02
N LEU A 197 4.13 -13.71 0.72
CA LEU A 197 4.55 -14.16 -0.62
C LEU A 197 3.75 -15.35 -1.12
N ASN A 198 3.39 -16.29 -0.23
CA ASN A 198 2.56 -17.44 -0.56
C ASN A 198 1.06 -17.09 -0.65
N TYR A 199 0.65 -15.91 -0.19
CA TYR A 199 -0.70 -15.41 -0.33
C TYR A 199 -0.86 -14.65 -1.67
N LYS A 200 0.01 -13.67 -1.94
CA LYS A 200 0.08 -12.99 -3.23
C LYS A 200 1.55 -12.79 -3.64
N GLN A 201 1.91 -13.30 -4.82
CA GLN A 201 3.26 -13.20 -5.38
C GLN A 201 3.75 -11.76 -5.59
N MET A 202 2.82 -10.80 -5.67
CA MET A 202 3.15 -9.39 -5.84
C MET A 202 3.93 -8.81 -4.64
N GLU A 203 3.90 -9.47 -3.47
CA GLU A 203 4.75 -9.12 -2.32
C GLU A 203 6.25 -9.27 -2.62
N LEU A 204 6.64 -9.88 -3.76
CA LEU A 204 8.02 -9.85 -4.26
C LEU A 204 8.59 -8.44 -4.38
N TYR A 205 7.73 -7.43 -4.52
CA TYR A 205 8.13 -6.02 -4.55
C TYR A 205 8.85 -5.59 -3.26
N HIS A 206 8.60 -6.30 -2.14
CA HIS A 206 9.22 -6.09 -0.84
C HIS A 206 10.38 -7.05 -0.57
N ALA A 207 10.56 -8.10 -1.36
CA ALA A 207 11.45 -9.21 -1.04
C ALA A 207 12.92 -8.80 -0.94
N LEU A 208 13.42 -7.98 -1.87
CA LEU A 208 14.83 -7.55 -1.86
C LEU A 208 15.16 -6.70 -0.62
N PRO A 209 14.35 -5.70 -0.20
CA PRO A 209 14.52 -5.03 1.08
C PRO A 209 14.55 -5.98 2.29
N PHE A 210 13.63 -6.94 2.39
CA PHE A 210 13.62 -7.92 3.48
C PHE A 210 14.91 -8.74 3.50
N PHE A 211 15.31 -9.26 2.35
CA PHE A 211 16.54 -10.02 2.17
C PHE A 211 17.78 -9.21 2.58
N CYS A 212 17.97 -8.00 2.03
CA CYS A 212 19.13 -7.17 2.33
C CYS A 212 19.17 -6.72 3.79
N TYR A 213 18.01 -6.46 4.42
CA TYR A 213 17.96 -6.12 5.84
C TYR A 213 18.41 -7.28 6.73
N LEU A 214 17.83 -8.48 6.52
CA LEU A 214 18.14 -9.67 7.31
C LEU A 214 19.58 -10.14 7.10
N LEU A 215 20.04 -10.19 5.83
CA LEU A 215 21.41 -10.56 5.51
C LEU A 215 22.40 -9.54 6.06
N GLY A 216 22.11 -8.25 5.93
CA GLY A 216 22.95 -7.18 6.48
C GLY A 216 23.05 -7.27 8.01
N LYS A 217 21.94 -7.56 8.69
CA LYS A 217 21.91 -7.77 10.14
C LYS A 217 22.77 -8.97 10.56
N CYS A 218 22.66 -10.09 9.85
CA CYS A 218 23.47 -11.28 10.09
C CYS A 218 24.96 -11.00 9.82
N ALA A 219 25.28 -10.31 8.72
CA ALA A 219 26.65 -9.96 8.38
C ALA A 219 27.32 -9.06 9.44
N ARG A 220 26.60 -8.07 9.98
CA ARG A 220 27.12 -7.23 11.07
C ARG A 220 27.33 -7.97 12.39
N GLN A 221 26.65 -9.11 12.60
CA GLN A 221 26.86 -10.00 13.75
C GLN A 221 28.00 -11.02 13.53
N GLY A 222 28.64 -11.02 12.35
CA GLY A 222 29.73 -11.92 11.97
C GLY A 222 29.25 -13.25 11.37
N LEU A 223 29.65 -13.51 10.12
CA LEU A 223 29.25 -14.69 9.32
C LEU A 223 29.92 -16.01 9.72
N THR A 224 30.77 -16.00 10.75
CA THR A 224 31.44 -17.21 11.28
C THR A 224 30.95 -17.59 12.68
N GLY A 225 29.99 -16.84 13.25
CA GLY A 225 29.51 -17.06 14.61
C GLY A 225 28.00 -16.82 14.75
N ARG A 226 27.62 -15.88 15.63
CA ARG A 226 26.20 -15.59 15.92
C ARG A 226 25.42 -15.17 14.66
N GLY A 227 26.05 -14.43 13.75
CA GLY A 227 25.43 -14.06 12.48
C GLY A 227 25.10 -15.26 11.59
N LEU A 228 25.96 -16.28 11.54
CA LEU A 228 25.68 -17.51 10.80
C LEU A 228 24.51 -18.28 11.41
N PHE A 229 24.48 -18.41 12.74
CA PHE A 229 23.36 -19.06 13.42
C PHE A 229 22.03 -18.35 13.15
N SER A 230 22.01 -17.01 13.24
CA SER A 230 20.83 -16.21 12.89
C SER A 230 20.41 -16.43 11.42
N LEU A 231 21.37 -16.45 10.49
CA LEU A 231 21.11 -16.70 9.08
C LEU A 231 20.50 -18.09 8.85
N VAL A 232 21.11 -19.14 9.42
CA VAL A 232 20.58 -20.52 9.32
C VAL A 232 19.17 -20.60 9.89
N LYS A 233 18.91 -19.98 11.06
CA LYS A 233 17.59 -19.94 11.67
C LYS A 233 16.55 -19.28 10.74
N ILE A 234 16.91 -18.15 10.13
CA ILE A 234 16.04 -17.45 9.18
C ILE A 234 15.80 -18.32 7.94
N THR A 235 16.86 -18.88 7.34
CA THR A 235 16.76 -19.75 6.16
C THR A 235 15.88 -20.96 6.42
N VAL A 236 16.07 -21.67 7.54
CA VAL A 236 15.23 -22.81 7.92
C VAL A 236 13.78 -22.37 8.09
N THR A 237 13.54 -21.23 8.74
CA THR A 237 12.17 -20.70 8.91
C THR A 237 11.50 -20.46 7.55
N VAL A 238 12.19 -19.82 6.61
CA VAL A 238 11.66 -19.57 5.25
C VAL A 238 11.41 -20.89 4.52
N LEU A 239 12.39 -21.80 4.48
CA LEU A 239 12.27 -23.08 3.76
C LEU A 239 11.13 -23.94 4.31
N VAL A 240 11.00 -24.05 5.64
CA VAL A 240 9.91 -24.80 6.28
C VAL A 240 8.56 -24.16 5.97
N THR A 241 8.46 -22.82 6.03
CA THR A 241 7.20 -22.13 5.70
C THR A 241 6.77 -22.39 4.26
N PHE A 242 7.69 -22.25 3.30
CA PHE A 242 7.40 -22.56 1.90
C PHE A 242 7.06 -24.03 1.70
N ALA A 243 7.82 -24.96 2.31
CA ALA A 243 7.54 -26.38 2.21
C ALA A 243 6.14 -26.73 2.74
N LEU A 244 5.71 -26.13 3.86
CA LEU A 244 4.37 -26.35 4.41
C LEU A 244 3.26 -25.79 3.49
N CYS A 245 3.43 -24.58 2.94
CA CYS A 245 2.46 -24.01 2.00
C CYS A 245 2.36 -24.82 0.70
N TRP A 246 3.49 -25.36 0.23
CA TRP A 246 3.56 -26.08 -1.05
C TRP A 246 3.39 -27.58 -0.92
N LEU A 247 3.34 -28.14 0.29
CA LEU A 247 3.40 -29.57 0.56
C LEU A 247 2.51 -30.43 -0.38
N PRO A 248 1.23 -30.07 -0.65
CA PRO A 248 0.38 -30.86 -1.52
C PRO A 248 0.77 -30.85 -3.00
N PHE A 249 1.60 -29.88 -3.41
CA PHE A 249 2.06 -29.68 -4.79
C PHE A 249 3.50 -30.15 -5.01
N LEU A 250 4.21 -30.56 -3.95
CA LEU A 250 5.60 -31.05 -4.03
C LEU A 250 5.73 -32.53 -4.40
N SER A 251 4.61 -33.25 -4.46
CA SER A 251 4.62 -34.70 -4.75
C SER A 251 5.03 -35.01 -6.19
N ASP A 252 4.70 -34.12 -7.13
CA ASP A 252 5.06 -34.22 -8.54
C ASP A 252 5.71 -32.91 -9.01
N PRO A 253 6.93 -32.93 -9.56
CA PRO A 253 7.58 -31.74 -10.12
C PRO A 253 6.74 -31.01 -11.18
N GLU A 254 5.96 -31.72 -11.99
CA GLU A 254 5.08 -31.09 -12.99
C GLU A 254 3.95 -30.31 -12.33
N GLN A 255 3.42 -30.81 -11.21
CA GLN A 255 2.41 -30.10 -10.42
C GLN A 255 2.96 -28.78 -9.86
N ALA A 256 4.15 -28.80 -9.24
CA ALA A 256 4.80 -27.59 -8.75
C ALA A 256 5.11 -26.60 -9.89
N LEU A 257 5.59 -27.09 -11.04
CA LEU A 257 5.90 -26.27 -12.20
C LEU A 257 4.65 -25.61 -12.78
N GLN A 258 3.53 -26.34 -12.84
CA GLN A 258 2.26 -25.78 -13.31
C GLN A 258 1.77 -24.64 -12.40
N VAL A 259 1.83 -24.83 -11.07
CA VAL A 259 1.48 -23.77 -10.11
C VAL A 259 2.37 -22.54 -10.34
N LEU A 260 3.68 -22.72 -10.51
CA LEU A 260 4.60 -21.61 -10.81
C LEU A 260 4.26 -20.89 -12.12
N ARG A 261 3.90 -21.61 -13.19
CA ARG A 261 3.48 -21.02 -14.47
C ARG A 261 2.20 -20.19 -14.34
N ARG A 262 1.25 -20.59 -13.49
CA ARG A 262 0.04 -19.81 -13.20
C ARG A 262 0.34 -18.55 -12.38
N ILE A 263 1.21 -18.66 -11.39
CA ILE A 263 1.61 -17.53 -10.54
C ILE A 263 2.37 -16.46 -11.35
N PHE A 264 3.23 -16.87 -12.29
CA PHE A 264 4.04 -15.98 -13.12
C PHE A 264 3.74 -16.14 -14.62
N PRO A 265 2.64 -15.56 -15.11
CA PRO A 265 2.27 -15.66 -16.52
C PRO A 265 3.17 -14.77 -17.40
N VAL A 266 4.23 -15.36 -17.95
CA VAL A 266 5.22 -14.66 -18.81
C VAL A 266 4.60 -14.16 -20.14
N ALA A 267 3.45 -14.69 -20.55
CA ALA A 267 2.84 -14.41 -21.85
C ALA A 267 2.03 -13.09 -21.97
N ARG A 268 1.87 -12.33 -20.88
CA ARG A 268 1.13 -11.05 -20.89
C ARG A 268 2.01 -9.88 -21.29
N GLY A 269 1.53 -8.96 -22.14
CA GLY A 269 2.35 -7.90 -22.75
C GLY A 269 2.50 -6.63 -21.90
N LEU A 270 3.54 -5.81 -22.17
CA LEU A 270 3.87 -4.58 -21.41
C LEU A 270 2.74 -3.55 -21.28
N PHE A 271 1.87 -3.44 -22.30
CA PHE A 271 0.88 -2.37 -22.45
C PHE A 271 -0.57 -2.90 -22.41
N GLU A 272 -0.80 -4.04 -21.77
CA GLU A 272 -2.13 -4.67 -21.71
C GLU A 272 -3.13 -3.80 -20.92
N ASP A 273 -2.65 -3.13 -19.87
CA ASP A 273 -3.43 -2.17 -19.06
C ASP A 273 -2.84 -0.75 -19.13
N LYS A 274 -3.72 0.27 -19.16
CA LYS A 274 -3.31 1.68 -19.06
C LYS A 274 -3.01 2.04 -17.61
N VAL A 275 -1.78 1.77 -17.18
CA VAL A 275 -1.33 2.02 -15.80
C VAL A 275 -0.51 3.30 -15.71
N ALA A 276 -0.48 3.94 -14.54
CA ALA A 276 0.39 5.07 -14.24
C ALA A 276 1.87 4.66 -14.05
N ASN A 277 2.40 3.82 -14.95
CA ASN A 277 3.80 3.41 -14.96
C ASN A 277 4.62 4.24 -15.96
N ALA A 278 5.95 4.20 -15.83
CA ALA A 278 6.84 5.00 -16.66
C ALA A 278 6.69 4.66 -18.15
N TRP A 279 6.45 3.39 -18.47
CA TRP A 279 6.28 2.90 -19.84
C TRP A 279 5.05 3.49 -20.52
N CYS A 280 3.90 3.52 -19.86
CA CYS A 280 2.67 4.09 -20.41
C CYS A 280 2.80 5.59 -20.66
N SER A 281 3.42 6.33 -19.74
CA SER A 281 3.67 7.76 -19.91
C SER A 281 4.67 8.04 -21.05
N LEU A 282 5.78 7.30 -21.10
CA LEU A 282 6.79 7.45 -22.16
C LEU A 282 6.25 7.02 -23.52
N ASN A 283 5.37 6.01 -23.58
CA ASN A 283 4.78 5.52 -24.84
C ASN A 283 3.91 6.57 -25.56
N VAL A 284 3.46 7.61 -24.85
CA VAL A 284 2.78 8.76 -25.47
C VAL A 284 3.74 9.57 -26.33
N LEU A 285 4.99 9.75 -25.87
CA LEU A 285 6.01 10.58 -26.51
C LEU A 285 6.87 9.78 -27.49
N ILE A 286 7.37 8.63 -27.05
CA ILE A 286 8.20 7.72 -27.82
C ILE A 286 7.36 6.46 -28.00
N LYS A 287 6.97 6.09 -29.22
CA LYS A 287 6.17 4.88 -29.47
C LYS A 287 7.02 3.61 -29.24
N ILE A 288 7.33 3.30 -27.98
CA ILE A 288 8.18 2.18 -27.56
C ILE A 288 7.68 0.87 -28.19
N ARG A 289 6.35 0.68 -28.25
CA ARG A 289 5.73 -0.49 -28.86
C ARG A 289 6.05 -0.68 -30.34
N SER A 290 6.28 0.41 -31.11
CA SER A 290 6.62 0.32 -32.53
C SER A 290 8.13 0.22 -32.77
N ILE A 291 8.95 0.50 -31.76
CA ILE A 291 10.41 0.57 -31.89
C ILE A 291 11.07 -0.72 -31.36
N LEU A 292 10.56 -1.27 -30.26
CA LEU A 292 11.15 -2.44 -29.58
C LEU A 292 10.23 -3.65 -29.66
N SER A 293 10.82 -4.85 -29.82
CA SER A 293 10.09 -6.11 -29.69
C SER A 293 9.63 -6.35 -28.24
N SER A 294 8.65 -7.23 -28.04
CA SER A 294 8.15 -7.61 -26.72
C SER A 294 9.26 -8.15 -25.80
N ASP A 295 10.19 -8.95 -26.35
CA ASP A 295 11.32 -9.49 -25.59
C ASP A 295 12.29 -8.39 -25.16
N SER A 296 12.64 -7.47 -26.07
CA SER A 296 13.50 -6.33 -25.74
C SER A 296 12.86 -5.41 -24.70
N GLN A 297 11.54 -5.20 -24.78
CA GLN A 297 10.77 -4.48 -23.76
C GLN A 297 10.87 -5.17 -22.40
N PHE A 298 10.71 -6.49 -22.35
CA PHE A 298 10.84 -7.28 -21.12
C PHE A 298 12.24 -7.14 -20.49
N TYR A 299 13.31 -7.35 -21.26
CA TYR A 299 14.68 -7.23 -20.77
C TYR A 299 15.01 -5.80 -20.32
N LEU A 300 14.53 -4.79 -21.05
CA LEU A 300 14.72 -3.39 -20.67
C LEU A 300 14.00 -3.06 -19.35
N SER A 301 12.73 -3.46 -19.21
CA SER A 301 11.97 -3.28 -17.97
C SER A 301 12.64 -3.97 -16.79
N PHE A 302 13.12 -5.20 -16.98
CA PHE A 302 13.87 -5.93 -15.96
C PHE A 302 15.14 -5.18 -15.55
N ALA A 303 15.95 -4.76 -16.52
CA ALA A 303 17.21 -4.05 -16.26
C ALA A 303 16.97 -2.71 -15.53
N VAL A 304 16.02 -1.90 -15.99
CA VAL A 304 15.72 -0.59 -15.38
C VAL A 304 15.17 -0.78 -13.96
N THR A 305 14.30 -1.76 -13.74
CA THR A 305 13.79 -2.08 -12.39
C THR A 305 14.94 -2.47 -11.46
N LEU A 306 15.83 -3.37 -11.91
CA LEU A 306 16.98 -3.80 -11.12
C LEU A 306 17.93 -2.64 -10.80
N LEU A 307 18.22 -1.78 -11.77
CA LEU A 307 19.05 -0.58 -11.57
C LEU A 307 18.43 0.39 -10.57
N ALA A 308 17.10 0.57 -10.59
CA ALA A 308 16.39 1.45 -9.67
C ALA A 308 16.37 0.95 -8.22
N ILE A 309 16.33 -0.38 -8.00
CA ILE A 309 16.30 -0.97 -6.64
C ILE A 309 17.69 -1.22 -6.03
N THR A 310 18.72 -1.37 -6.86
CA THR A 310 20.06 -1.76 -6.40
C THR A 310 20.70 -0.78 -5.40
N PRO A 311 20.69 0.56 -5.62
CA PRO A 311 21.36 1.48 -4.71
C PRO A 311 20.82 1.46 -3.28
N SER A 312 19.49 1.42 -3.12
CA SER A 312 18.85 1.38 -1.80
C SER A 312 19.07 0.03 -1.11
N SER A 313 19.06 -1.06 -1.87
CA SER A 313 19.30 -2.42 -1.40
C SER A 313 20.75 -2.63 -0.92
N LEU A 314 21.74 -2.15 -1.68
CA LEU A 314 23.16 -2.20 -1.28
C LEU A 314 23.43 -1.34 -0.04
N LYS A 315 22.81 -0.16 0.05
CA LYS A 315 22.92 0.70 1.24
C LYS A 315 22.32 0.02 2.47
N LEU A 316 21.17 -0.65 2.31
CA LEU A 316 20.51 -1.39 3.38
C LEU A 316 21.35 -2.59 3.85
N LEU A 317 21.96 -3.31 2.91
CA LEU A 317 22.85 -4.44 3.22
C LEU A 317 24.06 -4.01 4.06
N LYS A 318 24.68 -2.87 3.72
CA LYS A 318 25.82 -2.31 4.47
C LYS A 318 25.40 -1.73 5.82
N THR A 319 24.24 -1.08 5.85
CA THR A 319 23.70 -0.40 7.04
C THR A 319 22.24 -0.85 7.25
N PRO A 320 22.01 -1.92 8.01
CA PRO A 320 20.67 -2.49 8.22
C PRO A 320 19.97 -1.78 9.38
N THR A 321 19.66 -0.49 9.25
CA THR A 321 18.81 0.21 10.22
C THR A 321 17.34 0.12 9.82
N PHE A 322 16.44 0.16 10.80
CA PHE A 322 14.99 0.10 10.54
C PHE A 322 14.49 1.27 9.68
N TRP A 323 15.09 2.46 9.83
CA TRP A 323 14.80 3.61 8.97
C TRP A 323 15.17 3.35 7.50
N GLN A 324 16.37 2.80 7.27
CA GLN A 324 16.82 2.46 5.91
C GLN A 324 15.97 1.33 5.32
N PHE A 325 15.50 0.38 6.14
CA PHE A 325 14.58 -0.67 5.72
C PHE A 325 13.26 -0.09 5.21
N LYS A 326 12.62 0.83 5.96
CA LYS A 326 11.39 1.51 5.52
C LYS A 326 11.58 2.25 4.19
N LEU A 327 12.68 2.99 4.05
CA LEU A 327 12.99 3.70 2.79
C LEU A 327 13.25 2.75 1.63
N ALA A 328 13.94 1.63 1.85
CA ALA A 328 14.19 0.62 0.84
C ALA A 328 12.90 -0.09 0.41
N LEU A 329 11.96 -0.35 1.33
CA LEU A 329 10.63 -0.87 0.99
C LEU A 329 9.88 0.08 0.07
N VAL A 330 9.85 1.39 0.37
CA VAL A 330 9.24 2.40 -0.50
C VAL A 330 9.92 2.46 -1.86
N ASN A 331 11.26 2.51 -1.90
CA ASN A 331 11.99 2.57 -3.16
C ASN A 331 11.79 1.32 -4.02
N SER A 332 11.86 0.14 -3.41
CA SER A 332 11.70 -1.14 -4.11
C SER A 332 10.30 -1.26 -4.70
N SER A 333 9.26 -1.10 -3.88
CA SER A 333 7.87 -1.20 -4.33
C SER A 333 7.51 -0.17 -5.42
N LEU A 334 7.99 1.07 -5.30
CA LEU A 334 7.79 2.09 -6.34
C LEU A 334 8.56 1.79 -7.62
N ALA A 335 9.80 1.32 -7.53
CA ALA A 335 10.58 0.96 -8.71
C ALA A 335 9.92 -0.19 -9.48
N PHE A 336 9.43 -1.22 -8.78
CA PHE A 336 8.65 -2.28 -9.41
C PHE A 336 7.36 -1.72 -10.03
N PHE A 337 6.60 -0.88 -9.33
CA PHE A 337 5.39 -0.28 -9.89
C PHE A 337 5.65 0.59 -11.14
N LEU A 338 6.75 1.35 -11.17
CA LEU A 338 7.05 2.27 -12.25
C LEU A 338 7.70 1.60 -13.46
N PHE A 339 8.58 0.62 -13.23
CA PHE A 339 9.48 0.09 -14.26
C PHE A 339 9.29 -1.40 -14.58
N SER A 340 8.48 -2.14 -13.81
CA SER A 340 8.21 -3.56 -14.12
C SER A 340 7.47 -3.71 -15.45
N TYR A 341 7.65 -4.88 -16.07
CA TYR A 341 7.04 -5.23 -17.35
C TYR A 341 5.52 -5.41 -17.24
N GLN A 342 5.05 -5.98 -16.12
CA GLN A 342 3.63 -6.15 -15.85
C GLN A 342 3.31 -5.47 -14.52
N VAL A 343 2.35 -4.56 -14.58
CA VAL A 343 1.84 -3.81 -13.44
C VAL A 343 0.35 -3.57 -13.68
N HIS A 344 -0.46 -3.65 -12.62
CA HIS A 344 -1.87 -3.30 -12.65
C HIS A 344 -2.10 -2.00 -11.87
N GLU A 345 -3.21 -1.30 -12.12
CA GLU A 345 -3.55 -0.04 -11.44
C GLU A 345 -3.56 -0.22 -9.91
N LYS A 346 -4.03 -1.38 -9.43
CA LYS A 346 -4.16 -1.77 -8.02
C LYS A 346 -2.82 -2.03 -7.34
N SER A 347 -1.75 -2.34 -8.10
CA SER A 347 -0.43 -2.67 -7.54
C SER A 347 0.22 -1.50 -6.80
N ILE A 348 -0.29 -0.27 -6.98
CA ILE A 348 0.15 0.90 -6.20
C ILE A 348 -0.04 0.71 -4.68
N LEU A 349 -0.97 -0.17 -4.26
CA LEU A 349 -1.18 -0.51 -2.85
C LEU A 349 0.07 -1.12 -2.19
N LEU A 350 0.89 -1.85 -2.95
CA LEU A 350 2.16 -2.40 -2.49
C LEU A 350 3.14 -1.28 -2.11
N ALA A 351 3.13 -0.16 -2.84
CA ALA A 351 3.91 1.02 -2.48
C ALA A 351 3.24 1.87 -1.39
N ALA A 352 1.91 1.87 -1.32
CA ALA A 352 1.16 2.60 -0.30
C ALA A 352 1.43 2.07 1.12
N LEU A 353 1.55 0.75 1.31
CA LEU A 353 1.86 0.15 2.61
C LEU A 353 3.16 0.69 3.23
N PRO A 354 4.34 0.62 2.57
CA PRO A 354 5.57 1.15 3.14
C PRO A 354 5.56 2.67 3.26
N VAL A 355 4.79 3.39 2.42
CA VAL A 355 4.58 4.84 2.59
C VAL A 355 3.76 5.15 3.85
N CYS A 356 2.77 4.33 4.20
CA CYS A 356 2.07 4.42 5.49
C CYS A 356 3.03 4.32 6.68
N LEU A 357 4.10 3.51 6.58
CA LEU A 357 5.11 3.38 7.64
C LEU A 357 5.95 4.65 7.85
N LEU A 358 5.92 5.57 6.87
CA LEU A 358 6.59 6.87 6.91
C LEU A 358 5.67 8.00 7.39
N LEU A 359 4.38 7.76 7.65
CA LEU A 359 3.45 8.80 8.13
C LEU A 359 3.96 9.52 9.38
N ASN A 360 4.62 8.80 10.28
CA ASN A 360 5.17 9.39 11.50
C ASN A 360 6.38 10.30 11.26
N ASP A 361 7.17 10.01 10.22
CA ASP A 361 8.48 10.63 9.99
C ASP A 361 8.44 11.67 8.87
N LEU A 362 7.61 11.46 7.84
CA LEU A 362 7.42 12.30 6.66
C LEU A 362 5.91 12.45 6.33
N PRO A 363 5.11 13.03 7.24
CA PRO A 363 3.64 13.03 7.14
C PRO A 363 3.12 13.65 5.85
N LEU A 364 3.66 14.80 5.44
CA LEU A 364 3.20 15.52 4.25
C LEU A 364 3.38 14.69 2.97
N VAL A 365 4.56 14.11 2.79
CA VAL A 365 4.90 13.30 1.61
C VAL A 365 4.05 12.03 1.58
N ALA A 366 3.90 11.38 2.73
CA ALA A 366 3.10 10.18 2.85
C ALA A 366 1.61 10.43 2.55
N ILE A 367 1.01 11.46 3.16
CA ILE A 367 -0.38 11.85 2.92
C ILE A 367 -0.61 12.19 1.45
N TYR A 368 0.27 13.01 0.85
CA TYR A 368 0.16 13.37 -0.55
C TYR A 368 0.20 12.12 -1.46
N PHE A 369 1.13 11.20 -1.19
CA PHE A 369 1.22 9.96 -1.95
C PHE A 369 -0.03 9.08 -1.79
N LEU A 370 -0.58 8.95 -0.57
CA LEU A 370 -1.80 8.17 -0.34
C LEU A 370 -3.01 8.78 -1.08
N GLN A 371 -3.12 10.10 -1.16
CA GLN A 371 -4.14 10.77 -1.97
C GLN A 371 -3.94 10.51 -3.46
N VAL A 372 -2.72 10.69 -3.97
CA VAL A 372 -2.39 10.46 -5.39
C VAL A 372 -2.60 8.99 -5.80
N SER A 373 -2.21 8.04 -4.94
CA SER A 373 -2.43 6.60 -5.19
C SER A 373 -3.91 6.24 -5.24
N THR A 374 -4.75 6.88 -4.42
CA THR A 374 -6.21 6.68 -4.48
C THR A 374 -6.76 7.27 -5.77
N PHE A 375 -6.33 8.48 -6.13
CA PHE A 375 -6.73 9.14 -7.37
C PHE A 375 -6.32 8.34 -8.62
N SER A 376 -5.14 7.73 -8.64
CA SER A 376 -4.67 6.94 -9.80
C SER A 376 -5.54 5.71 -10.07
N MET A 377 -6.31 5.24 -9.09
CA MET A 377 -7.25 4.11 -9.25
C MET A 377 -8.67 4.57 -9.61
N LEU A 378 -8.95 5.87 -9.71
CA LEU A 378 -10.29 6.40 -10.02
C LEU A 378 -10.89 5.81 -11.31
N PRO A 379 -10.16 5.67 -12.44
CA PRO A 379 -10.73 5.08 -13.65
C PRO A 379 -11.25 3.65 -13.44
N LEU A 380 -10.56 2.85 -12.63
CA LEU A 380 -11.00 1.51 -12.26
C LEU A 380 -12.27 1.57 -11.40
N LEU A 381 -12.28 2.41 -10.37
CA LEU A 381 -13.43 2.58 -9.47
C LEU A 381 -14.68 3.07 -10.20
N LEU A 382 -14.53 3.92 -11.23
CA LEU A 382 -15.63 4.35 -12.08
C LEU A 382 -16.25 3.18 -12.87
N LYS A 383 -15.44 2.25 -13.39
CA LYS A 383 -15.93 1.06 -14.12
C LYS A 383 -16.82 0.17 -13.25
N ASP A 384 -16.61 0.19 -11.93
CA ASP A 384 -17.34 -0.62 -10.95
C ASP A 384 -18.49 0.13 -10.27
N GLY A 385 -18.74 1.40 -10.62
CA GLY A 385 -19.80 2.22 -10.02
C GLY A 385 -19.48 2.72 -8.61
N LEU A 386 -18.19 2.88 -8.27
CA LEU A 386 -17.71 3.24 -6.93
C LEU A 386 -17.39 4.74 -6.76
N LEU A 387 -17.96 5.62 -7.59
CA LEU A 387 -17.70 7.06 -7.54
C LEU A 387 -18.10 7.69 -6.19
N MET A 388 -19.29 7.35 -5.69
CA MET A 388 -19.79 7.88 -4.42
C MET A 388 -18.87 7.50 -3.24
N PRO A 389 -18.61 6.20 -2.98
CA PRO A 389 -17.72 5.83 -1.88
C PRO A 389 -16.31 6.40 -2.06
N TYR A 390 -15.81 6.51 -3.30
CA TYR A 390 -14.55 7.20 -3.59
C TYR A 390 -14.56 8.66 -3.13
N ALA A 391 -15.57 9.43 -3.52
CA ALA A 391 -15.66 10.86 -3.20
C ALA A 391 -15.75 11.09 -1.69
N VAL A 392 -16.61 10.32 -1.01
CA VAL A 392 -16.80 10.44 0.44
C VAL A 392 -15.54 10.05 1.21
N THR A 393 -14.96 8.88 0.92
CA THR A 393 -13.77 8.41 1.65
C THR A 393 -12.54 9.26 1.36
N SER A 394 -12.34 9.71 0.12
CA SER A 394 -11.20 10.57 -0.24
C SER A 394 -11.31 11.95 0.40
N LEU A 395 -12.51 12.56 0.41
CA LEU A 395 -12.74 13.85 1.07
C LEU A 395 -12.57 13.73 2.59
N ALA A 396 -13.15 12.69 3.21
CA ALA A 396 -12.99 12.44 4.64
C ALA A 396 -11.52 12.23 5.01
N PHE A 397 -10.78 11.46 4.21
CA PHE A 397 -9.35 11.23 4.41
C PHE A 397 -8.53 12.52 4.22
N LEU A 398 -8.90 13.39 3.28
CA LEU A 398 -8.27 14.70 3.10
C LEU A 398 -8.46 15.58 4.32
N VAL A 399 -9.71 15.71 4.80
CA VAL A 399 -10.03 16.49 6.01
C VAL A 399 -9.25 15.96 7.21
N LEU A 400 -9.32 14.64 7.47
CA LEU A 400 -8.57 14.00 8.53
C LEU A 400 -7.06 14.28 8.42
N SER A 401 -6.51 14.14 7.21
CA SER A 401 -5.08 14.35 6.97
C SER A 401 -4.66 15.80 7.21
N THR A 402 -5.51 16.78 6.89
CA THR A 402 -5.23 18.19 7.19
C THR A 402 -5.27 18.48 8.69
N HIS A 403 -6.19 17.87 9.44
CA HIS A 403 -6.21 17.96 10.90
C HIS A 403 -5.02 17.23 11.54
N LEU A 404 -4.59 16.10 10.98
CA LEU A 404 -3.39 15.43 11.43
C LEU A 404 -2.16 16.30 11.18
N LEU A 405 -2.02 16.89 9.99
CA LEU A 405 -0.93 17.81 9.66
C LEU A 405 -0.95 19.04 10.57
N SER A 406 -2.11 19.66 10.83
CA SER A 406 -2.21 20.81 11.74
C SER A 406 -1.96 20.45 13.21
N ALA A 407 -2.33 19.24 13.64
CA ALA A 407 -1.94 18.70 14.95
C ALA A 407 -0.43 18.39 15.03
N LEU A 408 0.19 18.07 13.89
CA LEU A 408 1.64 17.85 13.74
C LEU A 408 2.42 19.15 13.48
N GLU A 409 1.75 20.28 13.21
CA GLU A 409 2.34 21.58 12.82
C GLU A 409 3.08 22.33 13.94
N ARG A 410 3.62 21.62 14.93
CA ARG A 410 4.79 22.09 15.70
C ARG A 410 6.11 21.64 15.06
N CYS A 411 6.10 21.24 13.79
CA CYS A 411 7.29 20.83 13.07
C CYS A 411 7.98 22.00 12.35
N THR A 412 9.23 22.28 12.75
CA THR A 412 10.12 23.23 12.06
C THR A 412 10.59 22.67 10.71
N GLU A 413 11.03 23.53 9.78
CA GLU A 413 11.59 23.14 8.47
C GLU A 413 12.69 22.07 8.58
N ALA A 414 13.47 22.10 9.67
CA ALA A 414 14.51 21.11 9.98
C ALA A 414 13.93 19.69 10.22
N GLN A 415 12.75 19.58 10.83
CA GLN A 415 12.09 18.30 11.10
C GLN A 415 11.47 17.67 9.84
N LEU A 416 11.13 18.48 8.84
CA LEU A 416 10.63 18.03 7.54
C LEU A 416 11.74 17.44 6.63
N ARG A 417 13.01 17.50 7.03
CA ARG A 417 14.19 17.02 6.26
C ARG A 417 14.20 17.49 4.79
N LEU A 418 13.58 18.63 4.50
CA LEU A 418 13.47 19.23 3.17
C LEU A 418 14.80 19.75 2.63
N GLU A 419 15.85 19.73 3.44
CA GLU A 419 17.19 20.17 3.06
C GLU A 419 17.79 19.32 1.92
N GLY A 420 17.47 18.03 1.86
CA GLY A 420 17.82 17.16 0.73
C GLY A 420 17.08 17.52 -0.56
N TYR A 421 15.79 17.85 -0.46
CA TYR A 421 15.00 18.36 -1.59
C TYR A 421 15.52 19.71 -2.07
N ARG A 422 15.92 20.61 -1.16
CA ARG A 422 16.49 21.91 -1.51
C ARG A 422 17.85 21.77 -2.21
N ARG A 423 18.69 20.82 -1.80
CA ARG A 423 19.94 20.48 -2.50
C ARG A 423 19.66 19.92 -3.89
N LEU A 424 18.71 19.01 -4.04
CA LEU A 424 18.30 18.48 -5.36
C LEU A 424 17.64 19.55 -6.26
N ALA A 425 16.81 20.42 -5.69
CA ALA A 425 16.18 21.54 -6.39
C ALA A 425 17.20 22.64 -6.76
N ALA A 426 18.34 22.72 -6.05
CA ALA A 426 19.46 23.58 -6.41
C ALA A 426 20.26 23.04 -7.60
N TRP A 427 20.20 21.74 -7.88
CA TRP A 427 20.76 21.10 -9.09
C TRP A 427 19.84 21.19 -10.31
N LEU A 428 18.56 21.56 -10.13
CA LEU A 428 17.63 21.75 -11.24
C LEU A 428 17.88 23.10 -11.94
N PRO A 429 17.86 23.14 -13.29
CA PRO A 429 18.03 24.37 -14.06
C PRO A 429 17.03 25.47 -13.65
N ALA A 430 17.49 26.73 -13.64
CA ALA A 430 16.72 27.88 -13.14
C ALA A 430 15.39 28.17 -13.88
N TRP A 431 15.17 27.56 -15.06
CA TRP A 431 13.96 27.71 -15.87
C TRP A 431 12.82 26.76 -15.47
N LEU A 432 13.06 25.77 -14.59
CA LEU A 432 12.01 24.94 -14.01
C LEU A 432 11.37 25.65 -12.79
N PRO A 433 10.02 25.70 -12.70
CA PRO A 433 9.35 26.36 -11.59
C PRO A 433 9.73 25.67 -10.27
N ARG A 434 10.43 26.41 -9.40
CA ARG A 434 10.74 25.97 -8.04
C ARG A 434 9.45 25.94 -7.22
N LEU A 435 8.89 24.74 -7.02
CA LEU A 435 7.80 24.53 -6.08
C LEU A 435 8.33 24.73 -4.65
N ASP A 436 8.26 25.97 -4.16
CA ASP A 436 8.56 26.29 -2.78
C ASP A 436 7.38 25.84 -1.89
N LEU A 437 7.31 24.54 -1.62
CA LEU A 437 6.29 23.92 -0.75
C LEU A 437 6.21 24.65 0.61
N ALA A 438 7.33 25.19 1.10
CA ALA A 438 7.37 25.92 2.36
C ALA A 438 6.65 27.28 2.30
N ARG A 439 6.58 27.93 1.13
CA ARG A 439 5.74 29.13 0.93
C ARG A 439 4.25 28.79 0.81
N ILE A 440 3.91 27.67 0.18
CA ILE A 440 2.52 27.22 0.04
C ILE A 440 1.91 26.87 1.40
N ILE A 441 2.70 26.25 2.29
CA ILE A 441 2.28 25.96 3.66
C ILE A 441 2.18 27.25 4.50
N ARG A 442 3.17 28.16 4.39
CA ARG A 442 3.15 29.45 5.11
C ARG A 442 2.00 30.38 4.71
N ARG A 443 1.56 30.37 3.44
CA ARG A 443 0.41 31.17 2.98
C ARG A 443 -0.91 30.78 3.64
N LYS A 444 -1.03 29.57 4.20
CA LYS A 444 -2.22 29.12 4.93
C LYS A 444 -2.28 29.58 6.40
N GLN A 445 -1.15 30.07 6.95
CA GLN A 445 -1.07 30.61 8.32
C GLN A 445 -1.29 32.13 8.38
N ALA A 446 -1.27 32.83 7.24
CA ALA A 446 -1.47 34.28 7.17
C ALA A 446 -2.89 34.63 6.70
N SER A 447 -3.92 34.22 7.45
CA SER A 447 -5.29 34.79 7.55
C SER A 447 -6.19 33.74 8.22
N PRO A 448 -6.95 34.01 9.30
CA PRO A 448 -7.68 35.26 9.59
C PRO A 448 -7.32 35.85 10.96
N ASN A 449 -6.88 37.11 10.98
CA ASN A 449 -6.93 38.03 12.15
C ASN A 449 -6.23 39.38 11.87
N ALA A 450 -5.70 39.60 10.67
CA ALA A 450 -5.11 40.88 10.28
C ALA A 450 -6.16 41.94 9.84
N GLY A 451 -7.46 41.64 9.91
CA GLY A 451 -8.54 42.57 9.56
C GLY A 451 -9.06 43.44 10.71
N GLU A 452 -8.85 43.04 11.98
CA GLU A 452 -9.50 43.70 13.13
C GLU A 452 -8.58 44.61 13.96
N LYS A 453 -7.29 44.72 13.60
CA LYS A 453 -6.34 45.62 14.30
C LYS A 453 -6.03 46.92 13.56
N ALA A 454 -6.43 47.08 12.30
CA ALA A 454 -6.17 48.31 11.54
C ALA A 454 -7.26 49.38 11.70
N GLU A 455 -8.44 49.05 12.23
CA GLU A 455 -9.55 50.02 12.43
C GLU A 455 -9.62 50.62 13.85
N ARG A 456 -8.85 50.12 14.82
CA ARG A 456 -8.85 50.67 16.19
C ARG A 456 -7.72 51.66 16.50
N GLU A 457 -6.73 51.81 15.63
CA GLU A 457 -5.65 52.80 15.82
C GLU A 457 -5.89 54.12 15.07
N HIS A 458 -6.97 54.24 14.29
CA HIS A 458 -7.26 55.45 13.52
C HIS A 458 -8.19 56.47 14.21
N HIS A 459 -8.65 56.21 15.45
CA HIS A 459 -9.65 57.08 16.10
C HIS A 459 -9.33 57.59 17.52
N SER A 460 -8.10 57.46 18.03
CA SER A 460 -7.72 58.18 19.26
C SER A 460 -6.30 58.75 19.18
N GLY A 461 -6.20 60.04 18.87
CA GLY A 461 -4.92 60.77 18.87
C GLY A 461 -5.01 62.16 18.26
N GLY A 462 -5.81 63.04 18.86
CA GLY A 462 -5.78 64.49 18.63
C GLY A 462 -5.95 65.22 19.96
N GLU A 463 -5.27 66.38 20.10
CA GLU A 463 -5.02 67.20 21.32
C GLU A 463 -3.72 66.78 22.06
N GLU A 464 -2.71 67.62 22.33
CA GLU A 464 -2.60 69.09 22.44
C GLU A 464 -1.10 69.54 22.44
N THR A 465 -0.86 70.76 21.92
CA THR A 465 0.13 71.80 22.31
C THR A 465 1.67 71.56 22.39
N SER A 466 2.43 72.37 21.64
CA SER A 466 3.41 73.33 22.20
C SER A 466 3.99 74.25 21.10
N SER A 467 4.26 75.51 21.45
CA SER A 467 4.50 76.66 20.58
C SER A 467 5.88 77.28 20.79
N ARG A 468 6.40 77.92 19.71
CA ARG A 468 7.39 79.04 19.63
C ARG A 468 8.80 78.82 20.22
N GLY A 469 9.90 79.28 19.61
CA GLY A 469 10.12 80.02 18.36
C GLY A 469 11.49 80.71 18.32
N LYS A 470 11.97 80.97 17.09
CA LYS A 470 12.83 82.06 16.56
C LYS A 470 14.26 82.30 17.07
N GLY A 471 15.14 82.56 16.09
CA GLY A 471 16.21 83.58 16.13
C GLY A 471 17.55 83.06 15.61
N GLY A 472 18.03 83.59 14.48
CA GLY A 472 19.38 83.31 13.94
C GLY A 472 20.39 84.42 14.28
N ASP A 473 21.67 84.16 13.97
CA ASP A 473 22.65 85.13 13.43
C ASP A 473 23.96 84.39 13.05
N ASP A 474 24.61 84.88 11.98
CA ASP A 474 26.05 84.99 11.60
C ASP A 474 27.11 84.06 12.23
N GLY A 475 28.21 83.66 11.57
CA GLY A 475 28.87 84.07 10.33
C GLY A 475 30.31 83.47 10.30
N GLU A 476 30.90 83.46 9.10
CA GLU A 476 32.22 82.93 8.64
C GLU A 476 32.42 81.42 8.46
#